data_AF-W4UTY0-F1
#
_entry.id   AF-W4UTY0-F1
#
_cell.length_a   1.000
_cell.length_b   1.000
_cell.length_c   1.000
_cell.angle_alpha   90.00
_cell.angle_beta   90.00
_cell.angle_gamma   90.00
#
_symmetry.space_group_name_H-M   'P 1'
#
loop_
_entity.id
_entity.type
_entity.pdbx_description
1 polymer ?
#
loop_
_entity_poly.entity_id
_entity_poly.type
_entity_poly.pdbx_seq_one_letter_code
_entity_poly.pdbx_strand_id
1 'polypeptide(L)'
;MIYRFLFPTKFSHTGASAFLLALRVIFGVLLMNHGIQKWSNFQELSTMFPDPLGIGSSISLGLAIFGELVCSMGFIIGLLYRLAMIPMIFTMVIAFFVIHANDAFAVKELAFVYLAVFVLMYIAGPGKFSVDNFIGSKLEQRK
;
A
#
# COMPACT_ATOMS: atom_id res chain seq x y z
N MET A 1 -9.06 -21.75 2.91
CA MET A 1 -8.57 -20.70 3.83
C MET A 1 -8.02 -19.50 3.06
N ILE A 2 -7.09 -19.70 2.10
CA ILE A 2 -6.49 -18.63 1.25
C ILE A 2 -7.52 -17.74 0.53
N TYR A 3 -8.55 -18.32 -0.11
CA TYR A 3 -9.53 -17.52 -0.86
C TYR A 3 -10.32 -16.54 0.02
N ARG A 4 -10.66 -16.91 1.26
CA ARG A 4 -11.35 -16.02 2.21
C ARG A 4 -10.44 -14.91 2.74
N PHE A 5 -9.12 -15.16 2.76
CA PHE A 5 -8.13 -14.17 3.14
C PHE A 5 -7.93 -13.14 2.03
N LEU A 6 -7.73 -13.60 0.79
CA LEU A 6 -7.55 -12.74 -0.38
C LEU A 6 -8.84 -12.00 -0.76
N PHE A 7 -10.00 -12.64 -0.62
CA PHE A 7 -11.31 -12.11 -1.01
C PHE A 7 -12.29 -12.16 0.17
N PRO A 8 -12.23 -11.21 1.12
CA PRO A 8 -13.13 -11.19 2.27
C PRO A 8 -14.55 -10.81 1.86
N THR A 9 -15.53 -11.66 2.23
CA THR A 9 -16.97 -11.45 1.93
C THR A 9 -17.81 -11.00 3.13
N LYS A 10 -17.23 -10.91 4.34
CA LYS A 10 -17.98 -10.43 5.52
C LYS A 10 -18.25 -8.94 5.40
N PHE A 11 -19.53 -8.60 5.37
CA PHE A 11 -20.00 -7.24 5.11
C PHE A 11 -19.91 -6.34 6.35
N SER A 12 -19.37 -5.13 6.14
CA SER A 12 -19.57 -3.99 7.04
C SER A 12 -20.68 -3.11 6.48
N HIS A 13 -21.36 -2.32 7.33
CA HIS A 13 -22.42 -1.40 6.91
C HIS A 13 -21.97 -0.50 5.74
N THR A 14 -22.91 -0.10 4.87
CA THR A 14 -22.61 0.70 3.67
C THR A 14 -21.80 1.96 3.97
N GLY A 15 -22.11 2.67 5.06
CA GLY A 15 -21.36 3.85 5.50
C GLY A 15 -19.90 3.55 5.84
N ALA A 16 -19.63 2.49 6.60
CA ALA A 16 -18.26 2.07 6.92
C ALA A 16 -17.48 1.62 5.68
N SER A 17 -18.15 0.96 4.72
CA SER A 17 -17.53 0.60 3.44
C SER A 17 -17.21 1.83 2.58
N ALA A 18 -18.06 2.86 2.58
CA ALA A 18 -17.82 4.12 1.89
C ALA A 18 -16.65 4.87 2.52
N PHE A 19 -16.57 4.89 3.85
CA PHE A 19 -15.44 5.46 4.59
C PHE A 19 -14.12 4.77 4.21
N LEU A 20 -14.09 3.42 4.19
CA LEU A 20 -12.90 2.68 3.75
C LEU A 20 -12.52 2.97 2.30
N LEU A 21 -13.49 3.15 1.40
CA LEU A 21 -13.21 3.56 0.02
C LEU A 21 -12.58 4.96 -0.02
N ALA A 22 -13.12 5.92 0.73
CA ALA A 22 -12.57 7.27 0.80
C ALA A 22 -11.13 7.26 1.31
N LEU A 23 -10.84 6.50 2.37
CA LEU A 23 -9.46 6.32 2.87
C LEU A 23 -8.55 5.69 1.80
N ARG A 24 -9.02 4.69 1.07
CA ARG A 24 -8.24 4.05 -0.01
C ARG A 24 -7.87 5.04 -1.10
N VAL A 25 -8.83 5.87 -1.53
CA VAL A 25 -8.58 6.89 -2.55
C VAL A 25 -7.63 7.95 -2.03
N ILE A 26 -7.87 8.51 -0.84
CA ILE A 26 -7.05 9.59 -0.29
C ILE A 26 -5.62 9.13 -0.07
N PHE A 27 -5.40 8.12 0.77
CA PHE A 27 -4.04 7.68 1.10
C PHE A 27 -3.36 6.94 -0.06
N GLY A 28 -4.14 6.29 -0.92
CA GLY A 28 -3.62 5.68 -2.13
C GLY A 28 -3.08 6.71 -3.12
N VAL A 29 -3.83 7.79 -3.39
CA VAL A 29 -3.36 8.86 -4.28
C VAL A 29 -2.16 9.59 -3.68
N LEU A 30 -2.18 9.86 -2.37
CA LEU A 30 -1.07 10.50 -1.69
C LEU A 30 0.22 9.66 -1.78
N LEU A 31 0.15 8.34 -1.54
CA LEU A 31 1.32 7.47 -1.70
C LEU A 31 1.73 7.33 -3.17
N MET A 32 0.75 7.22 -4.08
CA MET A 32 0.97 7.14 -5.52
C MET A 32 1.76 8.33 -6.06
N ASN A 33 1.55 9.53 -5.50
CA ASN A 33 2.32 10.72 -5.86
C ASN A 33 3.83 10.54 -5.59
N HIS A 34 4.22 9.91 -4.47
CA HIS A 34 5.62 9.58 -4.20
C HIS A 34 6.18 8.58 -5.22
N GLY A 35 5.40 7.58 -5.61
CA GLY A 35 5.76 6.62 -6.65
C GLY A 35 5.92 7.27 -8.03
N ILE A 36 5.03 8.19 -8.41
CA ILE A 36 5.13 8.96 -9.66
C ILE A 36 6.41 9.80 -9.67
N GLN A 37 6.70 10.51 -8.58
CA GLN A 37 7.93 11.32 -8.48
C GLN A 37 9.20 10.45 -8.62
N LYS A 38 9.22 9.27 -8.01
CA LYS A 38 10.33 8.31 -8.15
C LYS A 38 10.46 7.77 -9.57
N TRP A 39 9.33 7.47 -10.22
CA TRP A 39 9.32 7.00 -11.61
C TRP A 39 9.83 8.09 -12.57
N SER A 40 9.33 9.32 -12.44
CA SER A 40 9.71 10.44 -13.29
C SER A 40 11.20 10.80 -13.17
N ASN A 41 11.79 10.62 -11.99
CA ASN A 41 13.20 10.93 -11.72
C ASN A 41 14.07 9.67 -11.65
N PHE A 42 13.65 8.56 -12.27
CA PHE A 42 14.33 7.28 -12.13
C PHE A 42 15.81 7.34 -12.55
N GLN A 43 16.12 8.00 -13.65
CA GLN A 43 17.48 8.08 -14.18
C GLN A 43 18.46 8.69 -13.17
N GLU A 44 18.06 9.80 -12.54
CA GLU A 44 18.86 10.52 -11.56
C GLU A 44 18.93 9.76 -10.23
N LEU A 45 17.79 9.28 -9.73
CA LEU A 45 17.73 8.59 -8.44
C LEU A 45 18.37 7.21 -8.47
N SER A 46 18.41 6.53 -9.61
CA SER A 46 18.88 5.13 -9.71
C SER A 46 20.31 4.90 -9.23
N THR A 47 21.16 5.93 -9.19
CA THR A 47 22.57 5.83 -8.75
C THR A 47 22.77 6.18 -7.27
N MET A 48 21.81 6.87 -6.65
CA MET A 48 21.94 7.47 -5.31
C MET A 48 20.81 7.10 -4.35
N PHE A 49 19.83 6.31 -4.81
CA PHE A 49 18.72 5.87 -3.99
C PHE A 49 19.22 4.99 -2.84
N PRO A 50 18.68 5.18 -1.62
CA PRO A 50 19.09 4.36 -0.48
C PRO A 50 18.83 2.87 -0.74
N ASP A 51 19.84 2.05 -0.45
CA ASP A 51 19.79 0.59 -0.64
C ASP A 51 19.99 -0.15 0.70
N PRO A 52 18.96 -0.17 1.57
CA PRO A 52 19.06 -0.80 2.88
C PRO A 52 19.16 -2.33 2.82
N LEU A 53 18.81 -2.93 1.68
CA LEU A 53 18.83 -4.38 1.47
C LEU A 53 20.12 -4.87 0.79
N GLY A 54 20.97 -3.96 0.31
CA GLY A 54 22.23 -4.32 -0.36
C GLY A 54 22.03 -4.98 -1.73
N ILE A 55 20.91 -4.71 -2.41
CA ILE A 55 20.54 -5.31 -3.70
C ILE A 55 20.84 -4.39 -4.90
N GLY A 56 21.37 -3.20 -4.64
CA GLY A 56 21.63 -2.14 -5.60
C GLY A 56 20.57 -1.04 -5.58
N SER A 57 21.03 0.22 -5.66
CA SER A 57 20.19 1.43 -5.66
C SER A 57 19.07 1.39 -6.72
N SER A 58 19.37 0.99 -7.96
CA SER A 58 18.37 0.92 -9.03
C SER A 58 17.26 -0.10 -8.74
N ILE A 59 17.60 -1.25 -8.15
CA ILE A 59 16.64 -2.29 -7.80
C ILE A 59 15.79 -1.84 -6.61
N SER A 60 16.42 -1.26 -5.58
CA SER A 60 15.74 -0.69 -4.42
C SER A 60 14.77 0.42 -4.82
N LEU A 61 15.14 1.29 -5.76
CA LEU A 61 14.25 2.30 -6.34
C LEU A 61 13.08 1.65 -7.10
N GLY A 62 13.35 0.62 -7.91
CA GLY A 62 12.31 -0.14 -8.61
C GLY A 62 11.29 -0.79 -7.68
N LEU A 63 11.74 -1.36 -6.56
CA LEU A 63 10.87 -1.92 -5.52
C LEU A 63 10.05 -0.84 -4.81
N ALA A 64 10.66 0.32 -4.51
CA ALA A 64 9.97 1.45 -3.92
C ALA A 64 8.86 1.97 -4.86
N ILE A 65 9.15 2.12 -6.14
CA ILE A 65 8.17 2.48 -7.18
C ILE A 65 7.06 1.44 -7.23
N PHE A 66 7.38 0.15 -7.26
CA PHE A 66 6.36 -0.90 -7.29
C PHE A 66 5.41 -0.80 -6.09
N GLY A 67 5.97 -0.66 -4.88
CA GLY A 67 5.19 -0.50 -3.65
C GLY A 67 4.37 0.78 -3.59
N GLU A 68 4.91 1.89 -4.08
CA GLU A 68 4.26 3.20 -3.94
C GLU A 68 3.34 3.57 -5.11
N LEU A 69 3.58 3.06 -6.31
CA LEU A 69 2.80 3.37 -7.51
C LEU A 69 1.83 2.23 -7.85
N VAL A 70 2.38 1.05 -8.17
CA VAL A 70 1.59 -0.08 -8.68
C VAL A 70 0.70 -0.65 -7.57
N CYS A 71 1.25 -0.87 -6.39
CA CYS A 71 0.47 -1.38 -5.26
C CYS A 71 -0.54 -0.34 -4.74
N SER A 72 -0.22 0.96 -4.77
CA SER A 72 -1.21 2.01 -4.44
C SER A 72 -2.40 2.00 -5.39
N MET A 73 -2.19 1.76 -6.69
CA MET A 73 -3.29 1.60 -7.64
C MET A 73 -4.15 0.37 -7.31
N GLY A 74 -3.53 -0.76 -7.00
CA GLY A 74 -4.24 -1.96 -6.53
C GLY A 74 -5.02 -1.72 -5.23
N PHE A 75 -4.44 -0.97 -4.30
CA PHE A 75 -5.06 -0.56 -3.04
C PHE A 75 -6.29 0.33 -3.27
N ILE A 76 -6.20 1.35 -4.13
CA ILE A 76 -7.33 2.22 -4.50
C ILE A 76 -8.50 1.39 -5.05
N ILE A 77 -8.21 0.55 -6.04
CA ILE A 77 -9.22 -0.32 -6.69
C ILE A 77 -9.75 -1.37 -5.70
N GLY A 78 -8.95 -1.76 -4.71
CA GLY A 78 -9.23 -2.89 -3.82
C GLY A 78 -9.13 -4.22 -4.56
N LEU A 79 -8.10 -4.36 -5.41
CA LEU A 79 -7.75 -5.58 -6.11
C LEU A 79 -6.50 -6.20 -5.48
N LEU A 80 -6.58 -7.48 -5.12
CA LEU A 80 -5.55 -8.18 -4.35
C LEU A 80 -5.10 -7.34 -3.15
N TYR A 81 -6.06 -6.69 -2.49
CA TYR A 81 -5.86 -5.60 -1.55
C TYR A 81 -4.85 -5.94 -0.46
N ARG A 82 -5.01 -7.09 0.20
CA ARG A 82 -4.07 -7.53 1.23
C ARG A 82 -2.68 -7.77 0.67
N LEU A 83 -2.55 -8.27 -0.55
CA LEU A 83 -1.24 -8.49 -1.15
C LEU A 83 -0.59 -7.17 -1.57
N ALA A 84 -1.36 -6.24 -2.17
CA ALA A 84 -0.88 -4.92 -2.56
C ALA A 84 -0.42 -4.09 -1.34
N MET A 85 -1.07 -4.21 -0.20
CA MET A 85 -0.67 -3.49 1.00
C MET A 85 0.64 -3.98 1.61
N ILE A 86 1.08 -5.22 1.36
CA ILE A 86 2.32 -5.75 1.95
C ILE A 86 3.53 -4.92 1.48
N PRO A 87 3.76 -4.72 0.17
CA PRO A 87 4.80 -3.81 -0.31
C PRO A 87 4.65 -2.38 0.21
N MET A 88 3.43 -1.83 0.26
CA MET A 88 3.19 -0.46 0.76
C MET A 88 3.58 -0.30 2.23
N ILE A 89 3.23 -1.27 3.08
CA ILE A 89 3.60 -1.27 4.50
C ILE A 89 5.11 -1.44 4.62
N PHE A 90 5.69 -2.36 3.84
CA PHE A 90 7.12 -2.63 3.87
C PHE A 90 7.95 -1.38 3.51
N THR A 91 7.58 -0.63 2.47
CA THR A 91 8.30 0.60 2.10
C THR A 91 8.25 1.64 3.21
N MET A 92 7.10 1.80 3.90
CA MET A 92 6.98 2.73 5.03
C MET A 92 7.75 2.27 6.28
N VAL A 93 7.81 0.96 6.54
CA VAL A 93 8.66 0.39 7.61
C VAL A 93 10.11 0.70 7.34
N ILE A 94 10.60 0.44 6.12
CA ILE A 94 11.99 0.73 5.74
C ILE A 94 12.26 2.23 5.81
N ALA A 95 11.36 3.08 5.31
CA ALA A 95 11.51 4.53 5.38
C ALA A 95 11.63 5.01 6.83
N PHE A 96 10.74 4.58 7.73
CA PHE A 96 10.70 5.06 9.11
C PHE A 96 11.83 4.50 9.98
N PHE A 97 12.07 3.18 9.93
CA PHE A 97 12.97 2.50 10.86
C PHE A 97 14.40 2.41 10.36
N VAL A 98 14.64 2.47 9.04
CA VAL A 98 15.97 2.24 8.47
C VAL A 98 16.51 3.52 7.86
N ILE A 99 15.79 4.12 6.90
CA ILE A 99 16.28 5.31 6.19
C ILE A 99 16.34 6.52 7.14
N HIS A 100 15.27 6.74 7.91
CA HIS A 100 15.18 7.85 8.87
C HIS A 100 15.43 7.40 10.32
N ALA A 101 16.20 6.32 10.53
CA ALA A 101 16.42 5.76 11.86
C ALA A 101 16.94 6.82 12.87
N ASN A 102 17.94 7.59 12.43
CA ASN A 102 18.65 8.59 13.23
C ASN A 102 18.04 9.99 13.17
N ASP A 103 17.02 10.20 12.33
CA ASP A 103 16.37 11.51 12.21
C ASP A 103 15.41 11.77 13.37
N ALA A 104 15.23 13.06 13.68
CA ALA A 104 14.23 13.51 14.64
C ALA A 104 12.82 13.05 14.21
N PHE A 105 11.96 12.74 15.18
CA PHE A 105 10.63 12.20 14.90
C PHE A 105 9.82 13.06 13.92
N ALA A 106 9.92 14.40 14.02
CA ALA A 106 9.24 15.32 13.12
C ALA A 106 9.57 15.11 11.63
N VAL A 107 10.77 14.62 11.29
CA VAL A 107 11.17 14.34 9.90
C VAL A 107 10.54 13.06 9.38
N LYS A 108 10.35 12.07 10.25
CA LYS A 108 9.83 10.73 9.91
C LYS A 108 8.37 10.51 10.30
N GLU A 109 7.73 11.50 10.89
CA GLU A 109 6.33 11.45 11.33
C GLU A 109 5.40 11.07 10.18
N LEU A 110 5.63 11.63 8.98
CA LEU A 110 4.80 11.33 7.81
C LEU A 110 4.86 9.84 7.41
N ALA A 111 6.06 9.25 7.41
CA ALA A 111 6.23 7.81 7.14
C ALA A 111 5.52 6.96 8.20
N PHE A 112 5.55 7.39 9.47
CA PHE A 112 4.84 6.72 10.55
C PHE A 112 3.31 6.82 10.40
N VAL A 113 2.80 7.98 9.99
CA VAL A 113 1.36 8.19 9.75
C VAL A 113 0.87 7.25 8.64
N TYR A 114 1.58 7.17 7.51
CA TYR A 114 1.24 6.22 6.45
C TYR A 114 1.29 4.78 6.94
N LEU A 115 2.35 4.41 7.67
CA LEU A 115 2.49 3.06 8.24
C LEU A 115 1.30 2.72 9.15
N ALA A 116 0.95 3.60 10.08
CA ALA A 116 -0.16 3.39 11.01
C ALA A 116 -1.49 3.24 10.27
N VAL A 117 -1.79 4.13 9.32
CA VAL A 117 -3.01 4.07 8.52
C VAL A 117 -3.07 2.77 7.73
N PHE A 118 -1.99 2.39 7.04
CA PHE A 118 -1.97 1.16 6.26
C PHE A 118 -2.07 -0.10 7.13
N VAL A 119 -1.46 -0.16 8.30
CA VAL A 119 -1.65 -1.30 9.22
C VAL A 119 -3.09 -1.42 9.68
N LEU A 120 -3.73 -0.31 10.09
CA LEU A 120 -5.14 -0.31 10.50
C LEU A 120 -6.05 -0.71 9.34
N MET A 121 -5.79 -0.21 8.13
CA MET A 121 -6.54 -0.53 6.93
C MET A 121 -6.33 -1.97 6.46
N TYR A 122 -5.16 -2.55 6.70
CA TYR A 122 -4.89 -3.96 6.42
C TYR A 122 -5.73 -4.88 7.31
N ILE A 123 -5.88 -4.51 8.58
CA ILE A 123 -6.71 -5.23 9.56
C ILE A 123 -8.19 -5.06 9.20
N ALA A 124 -8.64 -3.83 8.93
CA ALA A 124 -10.02 -3.52 8.59
C ALA A 124 -10.47 -4.20 7.28
N GLY A 125 -9.56 -4.33 6.31
CA GLY A 125 -9.83 -4.92 5.01
C GLY A 125 -10.40 -3.94 3.98
N PRO A 126 -10.69 -4.41 2.76
CA PRO A 126 -10.98 -3.57 1.60
C PRO A 126 -12.40 -2.95 1.59
N GLY A 127 -13.32 -3.46 2.42
CA GLY A 127 -14.72 -3.06 2.44
C GLY A 127 -15.52 -3.54 1.22
N LYS A 128 -16.84 -3.25 1.21
CA LYS A 128 -17.78 -3.73 0.19
C LYS A 128 -17.50 -3.18 -1.22
N PHE A 129 -17.01 -1.94 -1.31
CA PHE A 129 -16.72 -1.27 -2.57
C PHE A 129 -15.32 -1.59 -3.11
N SER A 130 -14.97 -2.87 -3.14
CA SER A 130 -13.67 -3.35 -3.64
C SER A 130 -13.88 -4.41 -4.71
N VAL A 131 -12.93 -4.49 -5.64
CA VAL A 131 -12.94 -5.54 -6.66
C VAL A 131 -12.80 -6.92 -6.02
N ASP A 132 -12.03 -7.04 -4.94
CA ASP A 132 -11.89 -8.29 -4.19
C ASP A 132 -13.23 -8.80 -3.64
N ASN A 133 -14.08 -7.90 -3.13
CA ASN A 133 -15.41 -8.28 -2.67
C ASN A 133 -16.33 -8.68 -3.82
N PHE A 134 -16.22 -8.01 -4.98
CA PHE A 134 -16.97 -8.40 -6.18
C PHE A 134 -16.56 -9.79 -6.68
N ILE A 135 -15.27 -10.10 -6.71
CA ILE A 135 -14.76 -11.42 -7.09
C ILE A 135 -15.16 -12.48 -6.05
N GLY A 136 -14.99 -12.18 -4.75
CA GLY A 136 -15.34 -13.08 -3.65
C GLY A 136 -16.80 -13.50 -3.65
N SER A 137 -17.72 -12.54 -3.86
CA SER A 137 -19.15 -12.84 -3.91
C SER A 137 -19.53 -13.75 -5.09
N LYS A 138 -18.92 -13.56 -6.28
CA LYS A 138 -19.12 -14.46 -7.43
C LYS A 138 -18.55 -15.86 -7.21
N LEU A 139 -17.42 -16.00 -6.52
CA LEU A 139 -16.83 -17.30 -6.20
C LEU A 139 -17.67 -18.08 -5.19
N GLU A 140 -18.32 -17.39 -4.25
CA GLU A 140 -19.22 -18.00 -3.27
C GLU A 140 -20.54 -18.46 -3.91
N GLN A 141 -21.08 -17.72 -4.88
CA GLN A 141 -22.27 -18.13 -5.65
C GLN A 141 -22.07 -19.35 -6.56
N ARG A 142 -20.82 -19.67 -6.91
CA ARG A 142 -20.47 -20.82 -7.77
C ARG A 142 -20.14 -22.10 -7.01
N LYS A 143 -20.11 -22.03 -5.67
CA LYS A 143 -19.93 -23.19 -4.79
C LYS A 143 -21.27 -23.69 -4.30
#